data_AF-A0A8J4SBG4-F1
#
_entry.id   AF-A0A8J4SBG4-F1
#
_cell.length_a   1.000
_cell.length_b   1.000
_cell.length_c   1.000
_cell.angle_alpha   90.00
_cell.angle_beta   90.00
_cell.angle_gamma   90.00
#
_symmetry.space_group_name_H-M   'P 1'
#
loop_
_entity.id
_entity.type
_entity.pdbx_description
1 polymer ?
#
loop_
_entity_poly.entity_id
_entity_poly.type
_entity_poly.pdbx_seq_one_letter_code
_entity_poly.pdbx_strand_id
1 'polypeptide(L)'
;MAGSALPLFPVASVLADADTAVTNKQNFSTDVIYQVFTDRFLDGNPSNNPTGAAYDASCSNLKLYCGGDWQGLINKINDNYFSDLGITALWISQPVENIYSLINYSGVNNTAYHGYWARDFKKTNPAFGTMTDFQNLINTAHAKGIKVIIDFAPNHTSPAMETDTSFAENGKLYNNGTLLGGYTNDTNKYFHHNGGSDFSTLENGIYKNLYDLADLNHNNSTIDTYFKDAIKLWLDMGIDGIRVDAVKHMPMGWQKNWMSSIYGYKPVFTFGEWFLGSSASDADNTNFANQSGMSLLDFRFNNEVRNVFRDNTSSMVALDSMITSTAADYAQVNDQVSVRFVINNASTTLGQNLYLSGSVAELGNWSTGPLAIGPAFNQVIYSYPTWYYDVSVPAGTKLEFKFFKKNGSTITWENGNNHTFTTPTSGTATVTVDWQ
;
A
#
# COMPACT_ATOMS: atom_id res chain seq x y z
N MET A 1 -26.78 -45.18 -19.84
CA MET A 1 -25.89 -44.32 -19.03
C MET A 1 -26.32 -42.88 -19.26
N ALA A 2 -27.00 -42.28 -18.28
CA ALA A 2 -27.44 -40.89 -18.36
C ALA A 2 -26.32 -40.00 -17.79
N GLY A 3 -25.78 -39.09 -18.62
CA GLY A 3 -24.78 -38.13 -18.20
C GLY A 3 -25.43 -36.99 -17.44
N SER A 4 -25.07 -36.81 -16.17
CA SER A 4 -25.43 -35.66 -15.35
C SER A 4 -24.64 -34.43 -15.81
N ALA A 5 -25.33 -33.45 -16.37
CA ALA A 5 -24.79 -32.11 -16.61
C ALA A 5 -24.62 -31.39 -15.27
N LEU A 6 -23.40 -30.89 -15.00
CA LEU A 6 -23.12 -30.00 -13.88
C LEU A 6 -23.80 -28.64 -14.12
N PRO A 7 -24.41 -28.02 -13.09
CA PRO A 7 -25.06 -26.73 -13.25
C PRO A 7 -24.00 -25.63 -13.42
N LEU A 8 -24.18 -24.78 -14.42
CA LEU A 8 -23.46 -23.50 -14.52
C LEU A 8 -23.96 -22.59 -13.39
N PHE A 9 -23.07 -22.25 -12.46
CA PHE A 9 -23.32 -21.18 -11.51
C PHE A 9 -23.08 -19.83 -12.21
N PRO A 10 -24.01 -18.87 -12.12
CA PRO A 10 -23.76 -17.51 -12.60
C PRO A 10 -22.68 -16.88 -11.72
N VAL A 11 -21.64 -16.34 -12.36
CA VAL A 11 -20.65 -15.49 -11.69
C VAL A 11 -21.38 -14.22 -11.26
N ALA A 12 -21.61 -14.05 -9.96
CA ALA A 12 -22.14 -12.81 -9.43
C ALA A 12 -21.10 -11.71 -9.63
N SER A 13 -21.50 -10.59 -10.22
CA SER A 13 -20.67 -9.38 -10.29
C SER A 13 -20.39 -8.91 -8.85
N VAL A 14 -19.15 -9.08 -8.41
CA VAL A 14 -18.66 -8.56 -7.12
C VAL A 14 -18.58 -7.04 -7.27
N LEU A 15 -19.41 -6.31 -6.53
CA LEU A 15 -19.24 -4.87 -6.36
C LEU A 15 -18.15 -4.68 -5.30
N ALA A 16 -17.19 -3.78 -5.54
CA ALA A 16 -16.20 -3.40 -4.56
C ALA A 16 -16.88 -2.88 -3.28
N ASP A 17 -16.34 -3.29 -2.12
CA ASP A 17 -16.76 -2.82 -0.81
C ASP A 17 -16.60 -1.28 -0.73
N ALA A 18 -17.44 -0.57 0.03
CA ALA A 18 -17.36 0.89 0.10
C ALA A 18 -16.10 1.36 0.85
N ASP A 19 -15.48 0.48 1.64
CA ASP A 19 -14.22 0.77 2.31
C ASP A 19 -12.99 0.56 1.38
N THR A 20 -13.15 -0.26 0.33
CA THR A 20 -12.19 -0.36 -0.79
C THR A 20 -12.46 0.65 -1.90
N ALA A 21 -13.50 1.50 -1.76
CA ALA A 21 -13.79 2.53 -2.74
C ALA A 21 -12.64 3.54 -2.84
N VAL A 22 -12.34 3.97 -4.07
CA VAL A 22 -11.28 4.96 -4.38
C VAL A 22 -11.50 6.33 -3.72
N THR A 23 -12.70 6.60 -3.21
CA THR A 23 -12.97 7.80 -2.41
C THR A 23 -12.38 7.72 -1.01
N ASN A 24 -12.19 6.52 -0.45
CA ASN A 24 -11.56 6.31 0.86
C ASN A 24 -10.04 6.10 0.70
N LYS A 25 -9.32 7.20 0.46
CA LYS A 25 -7.88 7.16 0.16
C LYS A 25 -6.98 6.87 1.37
N GLN A 26 -7.50 6.94 2.59
CA GLN A 26 -6.69 6.78 3.81
C GLN A 26 -6.78 5.37 4.40
N ASN A 27 -7.92 4.70 4.22
CA ASN A 27 -8.09 3.35 4.74
C ASN A 27 -7.81 2.31 3.65
N PHE A 28 -6.94 1.36 3.98
CA PHE A 28 -6.61 0.20 3.15
C PHE A 28 -6.85 -1.12 3.90
N SER A 29 -7.50 -1.10 5.07
CA SER A 29 -7.69 -2.31 5.90
C SER A 29 -8.53 -3.40 5.25
N THR A 30 -9.37 -3.01 4.27
CA THR A 30 -10.20 -3.92 3.46
C THR A 30 -9.64 -4.15 2.06
N ASP A 31 -8.54 -3.46 1.69
CA ASP A 31 -7.96 -3.56 0.36
C ASP A 31 -7.02 -4.76 0.21
N VAL A 32 -7.01 -5.35 -0.99
CA VAL A 32 -6.01 -6.32 -1.40
C VAL A 32 -5.09 -5.67 -2.42
N ILE A 33 -3.84 -5.45 -2.02
CA ILE A 33 -2.81 -4.80 -2.84
C ILE A 33 -2.12 -5.84 -3.73
N TYR A 34 -2.12 -5.61 -5.03
CA TYR A 34 -1.31 -6.34 -6.00
C TYR A 34 -0.10 -5.49 -6.39
N GLN A 35 1.11 -5.95 -6.04
CA GLN A 35 2.34 -5.30 -6.46
C GLN A 35 2.68 -5.67 -7.91
N VAL A 36 2.87 -4.65 -8.73
CA VAL A 36 3.25 -4.76 -10.14
C VAL A 36 4.65 -4.20 -10.33
N PHE A 37 5.49 -4.97 -10.99
CA PHE A 37 6.73 -4.45 -11.56
C PHE A 37 6.47 -3.98 -12.99
N THR A 38 6.38 -2.66 -13.21
CA THR A 38 5.84 -2.09 -14.46
C THR A 38 6.54 -2.64 -15.72
N ASP A 39 7.88 -2.58 -15.76
CA ASP A 39 8.69 -3.08 -16.90
C ASP A 39 8.50 -4.58 -17.22
N ARG A 40 8.01 -5.36 -16.26
CA ARG A 40 7.96 -6.84 -16.34
C ARG A 40 6.56 -7.39 -16.48
N PHE A 41 5.54 -6.54 -16.37
CA PHE A 41 4.17 -7.02 -16.32
C PHE A 41 3.61 -7.27 -17.72
N LEU A 42 3.53 -6.22 -18.56
CA LEU A 42 3.03 -6.34 -19.93
C LEU A 42 3.48 -5.13 -20.76
N ASP A 43 4.08 -5.40 -21.92
CA ASP A 43 4.33 -4.39 -22.96
C ASP A 43 3.01 -4.13 -23.71
N GLY A 44 2.41 -2.96 -23.46
CA GLY A 44 1.16 -2.53 -24.09
C GLY A 44 1.35 -1.52 -25.20
N ASN A 45 2.51 -0.86 -25.25
CA ASN A 45 2.87 0.14 -26.24
C ASN A 45 4.35 0.01 -26.64
N PRO A 46 4.69 -0.86 -27.60
CA PRO A 46 6.08 -1.07 -28.00
C PRO A 46 6.80 0.16 -28.57
N SER A 47 6.08 1.26 -28.85
CA SER A 47 6.66 2.50 -29.38
C SER A 47 7.41 3.34 -28.33
N ASN A 48 7.17 3.11 -27.03
CA ASN A 48 7.89 3.78 -25.94
C ASN A 48 9.08 2.96 -25.40
N ASN A 49 9.29 1.75 -25.93
CA ASN A 49 10.39 0.89 -25.51
C ASN A 49 11.75 1.59 -25.72
N PRO A 50 12.69 1.44 -24.78
CA PRO A 50 14.03 1.99 -24.96
C PRO A 50 14.71 1.42 -26.21
N THR A 51 15.62 2.21 -26.78
CA THR A 51 16.37 1.79 -27.99
C THR A 51 17.77 1.29 -27.65
N GLY A 52 18.33 0.45 -28.53
CA GLY A 52 19.74 0.04 -28.44
C GLY A 52 20.03 -0.87 -27.26
N ALA A 53 21.19 -0.70 -26.63
CA ALA A 53 21.71 -1.62 -25.61
C ALA A 53 21.02 -1.53 -24.23
N ALA A 54 19.96 -0.70 -24.11
CA ALA A 54 19.15 -0.57 -22.91
C ALA A 54 17.91 -1.48 -22.89
N TYR A 55 17.57 -2.12 -24.01
CA TYR A 55 16.34 -2.88 -24.17
C TYR A 55 16.62 -4.30 -24.67
N ASP A 56 15.89 -5.27 -24.11
CA ASP A 56 15.86 -6.64 -24.61
C ASP A 56 14.42 -7.08 -24.86
N ALA A 57 14.04 -7.09 -26.14
CA ALA A 57 12.71 -7.51 -26.59
C ALA A 57 12.36 -8.96 -26.22
N SER A 58 13.35 -9.81 -25.99
CA SER A 58 13.10 -11.18 -25.54
C SER A 58 12.92 -11.29 -24.03
N CYS A 59 13.22 -10.22 -23.27
CA CYS A 59 13.31 -10.20 -21.82
C CYS A 59 14.19 -11.33 -21.25
N SER A 60 15.23 -11.75 -21.99
CA SER A 60 16.18 -12.78 -21.55
C SER A 60 17.26 -12.20 -20.64
N ASN A 61 17.65 -10.95 -20.87
CA ASN A 61 18.54 -10.18 -20.04
C ASN A 61 17.75 -9.31 -19.06
N LEU A 62 17.50 -9.85 -17.87
CA LEU A 62 16.75 -9.20 -16.80
C LEU A 62 17.46 -7.97 -16.18
N LYS A 63 18.62 -7.57 -16.71
CA LYS A 63 19.32 -6.31 -16.35
C LYS A 63 18.96 -5.14 -17.28
N LEU A 64 18.28 -5.41 -18.39
CA LEU A 64 17.77 -4.43 -19.34
C LEU A 64 16.26 -4.22 -19.16
N TYR A 65 15.72 -3.18 -19.81
CA TYR A 65 14.28 -3.00 -19.94
C TYR A 65 13.69 -4.13 -20.79
N CYS A 66 12.54 -4.64 -20.36
CA CYS A 66 11.74 -5.65 -21.07
C CYS A 66 10.53 -5.06 -21.80
N GLY A 67 10.20 -3.78 -21.55
CA GLY A 67 9.20 -3.03 -22.29
C GLY A 67 7.81 -2.99 -21.66
N GLY A 68 7.64 -3.48 -20.43
CA GLY A 68 6.38 -3.33 -19.72
C GLY A 68 6.07 -1.87 -19.39
N ASP A 69 4.81 -1.48 -19.54
CA ASP A 69 4.40 -0.08 -19.47
C ASP A 69 2.98 0.10 -18.89
N TRP A 70 2.56 1.35 -18.72
CA TRP A 70 1.23 1.66 -18.19
C TRP A 70 0.10 1.33 -19.16
N GLN A 71 0.35 1.30 -20.48
CA GLN A 71 -0.65 0.83 -21.44
C GLN A 71 -0.96 -0.65 -21.22
N GLY A 72 0.05 -1.46 -20.89
CA GLY A 72 -0.12 -2.86 -20.51
C GLY A 72 -0.99 -3.04 -19.26
N LEU A 73 -0.80 -2.18 -18.25
CA LEU A 73 -1.66 -2.18 -17.07
C LEU A 73 -3.09 -1.76 -17.39
N ILE A 74 -3.28 -0.68 -18.15
CA ILE A 74 -4.59 -0.22 -18.64
C ILE A 74 -5.32 -1.36 -19.36
N ASN A 75 -4.62 -2.08 -20.24
CA ASN A 75 -5.20 -3.22 -20.96
C ASN A 75 -5.69 -4.30 -19.97
N LYS A 76 -4.88 -4.68 -18.97
CA LYS A 76 -5.27 -5.70 -17.98
C LYS A 76 -6.37 -5.27 -17.03
N ILE A 77 -6.44 -3.99 -16.68
CA ILE A 77 -7.56 -3.44 -15.91
C ILE A 77 -8.86 -3.52 -16.74
N ASN A 78 -8.81 -3.18 -18.03
CA ASN A 78 -9.97 -3.25 -18.92
C ASN A 78 -10.43 -4.69 -19.19
N ASP A 79 -9.49 -5.64 -19.25
CA ASP A 79 -9.75 -7.08 -19.34
C ASP A 79 -10.36 -7.66 -18.04
N ASN A 80 -10.53 -6.84 -16.99
CA ASN A 80 -10.94 -7.24 -15.64
C ASN A 80 -9.98 -8.21 -14.92
N TYR A 81 -8.74 -8.37 -15.38
CA TYR A 81 -7.77 -9.30 -14.80
C TYR A 81 -7.62 -9.13 -13.28
N PHE A 82 -7.48 -7.88 -12.83
CA PHE A 82 -7.32 -7.57 -11.41
C PHE A 82 -8.62 -7.72 -10.63
N SER A 83 -9.75 -7.26 -11.18
CA SER A 83 -11.06 -7.36 -10.53
C SER A 83 -11.50 -8.82 -10.37
N ASP A 84 -11.25 -9.68 -11.34
CA ASP A 84 -11.56 -11.11 -11.28
C ASP A 84 -10.72 -11.84 -10.21
N LEU A 85 -9.53 -11.32 -9.89
CA LEU A 85 -8.68 -11.77 -8.79
C LEU A 85 -9.10 -11.20 -7.43
N GLY A 86 -10.07 -10.28 -7.37
CA GLY A 86 -10.48 -9.57 -6.16
C GLY A 86 -9.51 -8.49 -5.70
N ILE A 87 -8.65 -8.00 -6.60
CA ILE A 87 -7.69 -6.93 -6.30
C ILE A 87 -8.40 -5.58 -6.33
N THR A 88 -8.15 -4.78 -5.29
CA THR A 88 -8.74 -3.44 -5.12
C THR A 88 -7.70 -2.32 -5.07
N ALA A 89 -6.40 -2.67 -5.03
CA ALA A 89 -5.32 -1.70 -5.13
C ALA A 89 -4.14 -2.23 -5.95
N LEU A 90 -3.52 -1.38 -6.77
CA LEU A 90 -2.29 -1.67 -7.49
C LEU A 90 -1.13 -0.86 -6.92
N TRP A 91 -0.08 -1.53 -6.47
CA TRP A 91 1.20 -0.89 -6.16
C TRP A 91 2.13 -1.03 -7.35
N ILE A 92 2.37 0.07 -8.06
CA ILE A 92 3.22 0.11 -9.25
C ILE A 92 4.64 0.57 -8.92
N SER A 93 5.62 0.16 -9.74
CA SER A 93 7.01 0.66 -9.66
C SER A 93 7.07 2.19 -9.69
N GLN A 94 8.16 2.76 -9.17
CA GLN A 94 8.34 4.21 -9.10
C GLN A 94 8.14 4.86 -10.47
N PRO A 95 7.21 5.83 -10.63
CA PRO A 95 6.81 6.34 -11.93
C PRO A 95 7.80 7.34 -12.54
N VAL A 96 8.81 7.76 -11.76
CA VAL A 96 9.63 8.94 -12.05
C VAL A 96 10.69 8.68 -13.12
N GLU A 97 11.18 9.76 -13.75
CA GLU A 97 12.24 9.68 -14.74
C GLU A 97 13.52 9.14 -14.11
N ASN A 98 14.10 8.12 -14.73
CA ASN A 98 15.35 7.49 -14.31
C ASN A 98 16.50 7.85 -15.27
N ILE A 99 17.74 7.56 -14.88
CA ILE A 99 18.91 7.73 -15.76
C ILE A 99 18.80 6.91 -17.05
N TYR A 100 19.38 7.45 -18.12
CA TYR A 100 19.48 6.78 -19.42
C TYR A 100 20.82 6.04 -19.59
N SER A 101 21.79 6.32 -18.72
CA SER A 101 23.11 5.69 -18.77
C SER A 101 23.03 4.19 -18.51
N LEU A 102 23.81 3.44 -19.29
CA LEU A 102 24.08 2.03 -19.05
C LEU A 102 25.24 1.90 -18.09
N ILE A 103 25.06 1.13 -17.02
CA ILE A 103 26.15 0.83 -16.09
C ILE A 103 26.65 -0.58 -16.39
N ASN A 104 27.92 -0.70 -16.76
CA ASN A 104 28.55 -2.00 -16.96
C ASN A 104 29.12 -2.50 -15.63
N TYR A 105 28.38 -3.39 -14.97
CA TYR A 105 28.89 -4.11 -13.81
C TYR A 105 29.41 -5.47 -14.28
N SER A 106 30.71 -5.69 -14.14
CA SER A 106 31.36 -6.97 -14.42
C SER A 106 31.06 -7.56 -15.81
N GLY A 107 31.05 -6.71 -16.85
CA GLY A 107 30.81 -7.11 -18.23
C GLY A 107 29.34 -7.14 -18.65
N VAL A 108 28.40 -6.86 -17.73
CA VAL A 108 26.95 -6.88 -18.00
C VAL A 108 26.40 -5.45 -17.92
N ASN A 109 25.67 -5.04 -18.95
CA ASN A 109 24.97 -3.75 -18.93
C ASN A 109 23.74 -3.82 -18.01
N ASN A 110 23.57 -2.80 -17.19
CA ASN A 110 22.46 -2.63 -16.27
C ASN A 110 21.76 -1.31 -16.58
N THR A 111 20.44 -1.32 -16.42
CA THR A 111 19.55 -0.18 -16.66
C THR A 111 18.69 0.06 -15.44
N ALA A 112 18.08 1.24 -15.41
CA ALA A 112 17.19 1.68 -14.34
C ALA A 112 15.75 1.14 -14.45
N TYR A 113 15.55 -0.05 -15.03
CA TYR A 113 14.23 -0.65 -15.26
C TYR A 113 13.39 -0.80 -13.98
N HIS A 114 14.07 -0.90 -12.83
CA HIS A 114 13.47 -1.01 -11.51
C HIS A 114 12.93 0.31 -10.94
N GLY A 115 13.31 1.44 -11.54
CA GLY A 115 12.77 2.74 -11.18
C GLY A 115 13.49 3.46 -10.04
N TYR A 116 14.50 2.85 -9.41
CA TYR A 116 15.21 3.39 -8.22
C TYR A 116 16.52 4.15 -8.53
N TRP A 117 16.79 4.45 -9.80
CA TRP A 117 17.91 5.32 -10.20
C TRP A 117 17.34 6.62 -10.80
N ALA A 118 16.58 7.32 -9.96
CA ALA A 118 15.82 8.51 -10.33
C ALA A 118 16.74 9.67 -10.72
N ARG A 119 16.31 10.45 -11.72
CA ARG A 119 16.95 11.70 -12.13
C ARG A 119 16.01 12.90 -12.06
N ASP A 120 14.70 12.71 -12.20
CA ASP A 120 13.69 13.77 -12.11
C ASP A 120 12.39 13.21 -11.52
N PHE A 121 12.05 13.65 -10.32
CA PHE A 121 10.87 13.19 -9.57
C PHE A 121 9.58 13.86 -10.02
N LYS A 122 9.66 14.83 -10.94
CA LYS A 122 8.52 15.58 -11.49
C LYS A 122 8.22 15.24 -12.95
N LYS A 123 8.92 14.25 -13.50
CA LYS A 123 8.69 13.70 -14.84
C LYS A 123 8.50 12.20 -14.76
N THR A 124 7.79 11.64 -15.73
CA THR A 124 7.60 10.18 -15.84
C THR A 124 8.83 9.51 -16.45
N ASN A 125 9.03 8.22 -16.15
CA ASN A 125 9.92 7.37 -16.94
C ASN A 125 9.34 7.22 -18.36
N PRO A 126 10.03 7.66 -19.42
CA PRO A 126 9.50 7.57 -20.77
C PRO A 126 9.26 6.12 -21.24
N ALA A 127 9.98 5.14 -20.67
CA ALA A 127 9.76 3.73 -20.96
C ALA A 127 8.44 3.19 -20.37
N PHE A 128 7.87 3.86 -19.36
CA PHE A 128 6.57 3.49 -18.78
C PHE A 128 5.41 4.27 -19.41
N GLY A 129 5.68 5.50 -19.88
CA GLY A 129 4.71 6.35 -20.54
C GLY A 129 4.85 7.82 -20.19
N THR A 130 3.96 8.63 -20.76
CA THR A 130 3.86 10.07 -20.50
C THR A 130 3.00 10.36 -19.27
N MET A 131 2.98 11.62 -18.82
CA MET A 131 2.02 12.08 -17.80
C MET A 131 0.56 11.81 -18.20
N THR A 132 0.24 11.91 -19.50
CA THR A 132 -1.11 11.59 -20.00
C THR A 132 -1.41 10.10 -19.84
N ASP A 133 -0.44 9.22 -20.11
CA ASP A 133 -0.61 7.78 -19.94
C ASP A 133 -0.79 7.41 -18.46
N PHE A 134 -0.06 8.07 -17.55
CA PHE A 134 -0.27 7.92 -16.12
C PHE A 134 -1.68 8.35 -15.70
N GLN A 135 -2.15 9.50 -16.18
CA GLN A 135 -3.51 9.96 -15.87
C GLN A 135 -4.57 8.98 -16.41
N ASN A 136 -4.35 8.39 -17.58
CA ASN A 136 -5.22 7.35 -18.13
C ASN A 136 -5.21 6.08 -17.25
N LEU A 137 -4.05 5.69 -16.73
CA LEU A 137 -3.95 4.58 -15.78
C LEU A 137 -4.79 4.84 -14.52
N ILE A 138 -4.62 6.01 -13.89
CA ILE A 138 -5.42 6.41 -12.71
C ILE A 138 -6.91 6.34 -13.04
N ASN A 139 -7.33 6.98 -14.14
CA ASN A 139 -8.73 7.06 -14.53
C ASN A 139 -9.33 5.67 -14.79
N THR A 140 -8.62 4.78 -15.50
CA THR A 140 -9.16 3.45 -15.79
C THR A 140 -9.14 2.53 -14.56
N ALA A 141 -8.15 2.65 -13.68
CA ALA A 141 -8.15 1.95 -12.39
C ALA A 141 -9.33 2.39 -11.53
N HIS A 142 -9.53 3.72 -11.37
CA HIS A 142 -10.63 4.28 -10.59
C HIS A 142 -12.00 3.91 -11.14
N ALA A 143 -12.17 3.87 -12.47
CA ALA A 143 -13.41 3.41 -13.11
C ALA A 143 -13.75 1.95 -12.80
N LYS A 144 -12.77 1.14 -12.38
CA LYS A 144 -12.94 -0.25 -11.93
C LYS A 144 -12.92 -0.39 -10.40
N GLY A 145 -12.91 0.71 -9.65
CA GLY A 145 -12.82 0.69 -8.19
C GLY A 145 -11.47 0.22 -7.67
N ILE A 146 -10.39 0.41 -8.44
CA ILE A 146 -9.03 0.01 -8.09
C ILE A 146 -8.23 1.25 -7.70
N LYS A 147 -7.72 1.28 -6.47
CA LYS A 147 -6.79 2.30 -5.96
C LYS A 147 -5.41 2.15 -6.59
N VAL A 148 -4.66 3.24 -6.74
CA VAL A 148 -3.28 3.22 -7.27
C VAL A 148 -2.30 3.76 -6.23
N ILE A 149 -1.36 2.90 -5.84
CA ILE A 149 -0.22 3.21 -4.97
C ILE A 149 1.02 3.34 -5.86
N ILE A 150 1.76 4.44 -5.71
CA ILE A 150 3.08 4.56 -6.34
C ILE A 150 4.18 4.18 -5.36
N ASP A 151 5.25 3.58 -5.88
CA ASP A 151 6.53 3.57 -5.21
C ASP A 151 7.20 4.95 -5.28
N PHE A 152 7.89 5.36 -4.22
CA PHE A 152 8.59 6.64 -4.16
C PHE A 152 9.86 6.53 -3.31
N ALA A 153 11.01 6.86 -3.87
CA ALA A 153 12.32 6.71 -3.25
C ALA A 153 13.03 8.06 -3.06
N PRO A 154 12.67 8.83 -2.01
CA PRO A 154 13.20 10.18 -1.82
C PRO A 154 14.59 10.20 -1.15
N ASN A 155 15.18 9.05 -0.83
CA ASN A 155 16.48 8.98 -0.17
C ASN A 155 17.63 9.43 -1.08
N HIS A 156 17.61 8.99 -2.34
CA HIS A 156 18.74 9.10 -3.25
C HIS A 156 18.28 9.44 -4.68
N THR A 157 19.23 9.72 -5.56
CA THR A 157 18.98 9.86 -7.01
C THR A 157 19.40 8.59 -7.76
N SER A 158 20.61 8.58 -8.31
CA SER A 158 21.17 7.49 -9.11
C SER A 158 22.59 7.18 -8.65
N PRO A 159 23.23 6.12 -9.18
CA PRO A 159 24.61 5.83 -8.90
C PRO A 159 25.53 7.01 -9.22
N ALA A 160 26.51 7.25 -8.36
CA ALA A 160 27.44 8.36 -8.44
C ALA A 160 28.82 7.98 -7.88
N MET A 161 29.84 8.69 -8.34
CA MET A 161 31.22 8.53 -7.87
C MET A 161 31.87 9.90 -7.73
N GLU A 162 32.38 10.20 -6.54
CA GLU A 162 33.06 11.47 -6.25
C GLU A 162 34.23 11.72 -7.22
N THR A 163 34.96 10.65 -7.55
CA THR A 163 36.16 10.69 -8.39
C THR A 163 35.90 10.46 -9.88
N ASP A 164 34.67 10.16 -10.29
CA ASP A 164 34.31 9.92 -11.70
C ASP A 164 32.98 10.57 -12.06
N THR A 165 33.07 11.81 -12.55
CA THR A 165 31.89 12.58 -13.01
C THR A 165 31.17 11.99 -14.22
N SER A 166 31.76 11.00 -14.90
CA SER A 166 31.16 10.34 -16.06
C SER A 166 30.35 9.10 -15.70
N PHE A 167 30.49 8.60 -14.47
CA PHE A 167 29.81 7.40 -14.00
C PHE A 167 28.31 7.63 -13.84
N ALA A 168 27.48 6.87 -14.59
CA ALA A 168 26.03 6.74 -14.37
C ALA A 168 25.22 8.06 -14.25
N GLU A 169 25.62 9.07 -15.03
CA GLU A 169 25.14 10.47 -14.93
C GLU A 169 25.48 11.20 -13.62
N ASN A 170 26.15 10.51 -12.69
CA ASN A 170 26.74 11.01 -11.46
C ASN A 170 25.73 11.72 -10.53
N GLY A 171 24.63 11.02 -10.26
CA GLY A 171 23.60 11.47 -9.32
C GLY A 171 22.89 12.76 -9.72
N LYS A 172 22.87 13.13 -11.01
CA LYS A 172 22.24 14.39 -11.44
C LYS A 172 20.75 14.41 -11.11
N LEU A 173 20.34 15.48 -10.42
CA LEU A 173 18.96 15.80 -10.09
C LEU A 173 18.45 16.90 -11.01
N TYR A 174 17.29 16.68 -11.61
CA TYR A 174 16.57 17.61 -12.45
C TYR A 174 15.26 18.02 -11.78
N ASN A 175 14.80 19.22 -12.08
CA ASN A 175 13.52 19.76 -11.67
C ASN A 175 12.71 20.09 -12.91
N ASN A 176 11.85 19.15 -13.31
CA ASN A 176 11.03 19.24 -14.51
C ASN A 176 11.85 19.58 -15.77
N GLY A 177 12.89 18.79 -16.01
CA GLY A 177 13.80 18.90 -17.16
C GLY A 177 14.94 19.92 -17.00
N THR A 178 14.93 20.73 -15.94
CA THR A 178 16.02 21.68 -15.66
C THR A 178 17.01 21.07 -14.68
N LEU A 179 18.30 21.01 -15.02
CA LEU A 179 19.33 20.49 -14.11
C LEU A 179 19.36 21.34 -12.83
N LEU A 180 19.12 20.72 -11.69
CA LEU A 180 19.22 21.35 -10.37
C LEU A 180 20.65 21.24 -9.84
N GLY A 181 21.26 20.06 -9.95
CA GLY A 181 22.63 19.81 -9.51
C GLY A 181 23.06 18.37 -9.80
N GLY A 182 24.34 18.07 -9.54
CA GLY A 182 24.86 16.71 -9.59
C GLY A 182 25.75 16.45 -8.39
N TYR A 183 26.12 15.19 -8.18
CA TYR A 183 26.83 14.75 -6.98
C TYR A 183 28.21 15.44 -6.90
N THR A 184 29.09 15.26 -7.89
CA THR A 184 30.39 15.98 -7.88
C THR A 184 30.19 17.48 -8.12
N ASN A 185 30.98 18.31 -7.43
CA ASN A 185 30.91 19.77 -7.44
C ASN A 185 29.59 20.35 -6.91
N ASP A 186 28.95 19.66 -5.96
CA ASP A 186 27.74 20.11 -5.28
C ASP A 186 28.00 21.29 -4.32
N THR A 187 28.16 22.49 -4.89
CA THR A 187 28.35 23.72 -4.10
C THR A 187 27.14 24.09 -3.26
N ASN A 188 25.95 23.60 -3.64
CA ASN A 188 24.69 23.90 -2.96
C ASN A 188 24.36 22.90 -1.85
N LYS A 189 25.16 21.83 -1.70
CA LYS A 189 25.01 20.80 -0.66
C LYS A 189 23.64 20.12 -0.70
N TYR A 190 23.21 19.77 -1.91
CA TYR A 190 22.05 18.94 -2.20
C TYR A 190 22.27 17.47 -1.82
N PHE A 191 23.51 17.00 -1.77
CA PHE A 191 23.88 15.63 -1.44
C PHE A 191 24.76 15.56 -0.18
N HIS A 192 24.76 14.40 0.47
CA HIS A 192 25.76 14.07 1.48
C HIS A 192 27.04 13.53 0.81
N HIS A 193 28.20 14.01 1.26
CA HIS A 193 29.53 13.60 0.74
C HIS A 193 30.32 12.79 1.78
N ASN A 194 29.64 11.90 2.49
CA ASN A 194 30.21 11.17 3.64
C ASN A 194 30.68 9.74 3.28
N GLY A 195 30.76 9.42 1.99
CA GLY A 195 31.14 8.10 1.48
C GLY A 195 30.01 7.08 1.57
N GLY A 196 30.33 5.81 1.31
CA GLY A 196 29.39 4.70 1.40
C GLY A 196 29.10 4.30 2.85
N SER A 197 27.84 3.90 3.10
CA SER A 197 27.40 3.35 4.38
C SER A 197 28.07 2.01 4.67
N ASP A 198 28.54 1.83 5.90
CA ASP A 198 28.97 0.55 6.45
C ASP A 198 27.87 -0.08 7.35
N PHE A 199 26.75 0.64 7.53
CA PHE A 199 25.59 0.24 8.32
C PHE A 199 25.90 -0.05 9.81
N SER A 200 27.03 0.45 10.32
CA SER A 200 27.45 0.25 11.72
C SER A 200 26.53 0.94 12.72
N THR A 201 25.89 2.05 12.33
CA THR A 201 24.91 2.79 13.12
C THR A 201 23.76 3.28 12.24
N LEU A 202 22.63 3.62 12.86
CA LEU A 202 21.51 4.25 12.16
C LEU A 202 21.94 5.57 11.50
N GLU A 203 22.72 6.39 12.21
CA GLU A 203 23.25 7.65 11.67
C GLU A 203 24.14 7.45 10.44
N ASN A 204 24.98 6.40 10.44
CA ASN A 204 25.78 6.02 9.29
C ASN A 204 24.90 5.67 8.10
N GLY A 205 23.81 4.93 8.31
CA GLY A 205 22.85 4.60 7.28
C GLY A 205 22.00 5.77 6.78
N ILE A 206 21.89 6.87 7.55
CA ILE A 206 21.08 8.04 7.21
C ILE A 206 21.85 9.11 6.42
N TYR A 207 23.14 9.28 6.70
CA TYR A 207 23.92 10.40 6.15
C TYR A 207 25.03 9.95 5.19
N LYS A 208 24.99 8.70 4.72
CA LYS A 208 25.96 8.14 3.77
C LYS A 208 25.25 7.42 2.64
N ASN A 209 25.95 7.27 1.52
CA ASN A 209 25.42 6.61 0.34
C ASN A 209 25.00 5.17 0.66
N LEU A 210 23.74 4.86 0.37
CA LEU A 210 23.25 3.49 0.28
C LEU A 210 23.90 2.85 -0.94
N TYR A 211 25.02 2.15 -0.72
CA TYR A 211 25.91 1.66 -1.78
C TYR A 211 26.50 2.82 -2.61
N ASP A 212 26.27 2.83 -3.92
CA ASP A 212 26.77 3.85 -4.86
C ASP A 212 25.74 4.95 -5.16
N LEU A 213 24.58 4.92 -4.50
CA LEU A 213 23.49 5.86 -4.76
C LEU A 213 23.77 7.22 -4.10
N ALA A 214 23.74 8.29 -4.89
CA ALA A 214 23.95 9.66 -4.39
C ALA A 214 22.87 10.06 -3.38
N ASP A 215 23.26 10.12 -2.11
CA ASP A 215 22.38 10.36 -0.97
C ASP A 215 22.01 11.83 -0.83
N LEU A 216 20.71 12.12 -0.71
CA LEU A 216 20.19 13.48 -0.68
C LEU A 216 20.23 14.08 0.72
N ASN A 217 20.62 15.36 0.79
CA ASN A 217 20.63 16.11 2.03
C ASN A 217 19.25 16.71 2.32
N HIS A 218 18.39 15.97 3.03
CA HIS A 218 17.04 16.44 3.38
C HIS A 218 17.01 17.64 4.35
N ASN A 219 18.14 18.00 4.98
CA ASN A 219 18.23 19.24 5.77
C ASN A 219 18.40 20.48 4.87
N ASN A 220 18.64 20.30 3.58
CA ASN A 220 18.68 21.38 2.60
C ASN A 220 17.26 21.81 2.22
N SER A 221 16.92 23.09 2.42
CA SER A 221 15.58 23.63 2.14
C SER A 221 15.14 23.48 0.68
N THR A 222 16.09 23.46 -0.27
CA THR A 222 15.80 23.23 -1.69
C THR A 222 15.34 21.80 -1.91
N ILE A 223 16.00 20.82 -1.28
CA ILE A 223 15.66 19.39 -1.40
C ILE A 223 14.33 19.10 -0.69
N ASP A 224 14.12 19.67 0.50
CA ASP A 224 12.84 19.58 1.20
C ASP A 224 11.68 20.12 0.36
N THR A 225 11.82 21.33 -0.18
CA THR A 225 10.81 21.95 -1.05
C THR A 225 10.58 21.10 -2.31
N TYR A 226 11.67 20.63 -2.92
CA TYR A 226 11.62 19.83 -4.12
C TYR A 226 10.76 18.56 -3.95
N PHE A 227 10.95 17.80 -2.86
CA PHE A 227 10.19 16.57 -2.62
C PHE A 227 8.75 16.82 -2.18
N LYS A 228 8.47 17.92 -1.47
CA LYS A 228 7.10 18.35 -1.19
C LYS A 228 6.35 18.70 -2.47
N ASP A 229 7.00 19.40 -3.40
CA ASP A 229 6.41 19.73 -4.69
C ASP A 229 6.25 18.51 -5.58
N ALA A 230 7.25 17.62 -5.59
CA ALA A 230 7.21 16.38 -6.38
C ALA A 230 6.06 15.48 -5.92
N ILE A 231 5.89 15.24 -4.62
CA ILE A 231 4.79 14.37 -4.17
C ILE A 231 3.41 15.00 -4.40
N LYS A 232 3.29 16.33 -4.27
CA LYS A 232 2.03 17.05 -4.59
C LYS A 232 1.59 16.84 -6.03
N LEU A 233 2.53 16.84 -6.97
CA LEU A 233 2.24 16.55 -8.38
C LEU A 233 1.55 15.20 -8.53
N TRP A 234 2.10 14.14 -7.93
CA TRP A 234 1.52 12.79 -8.02
C TRP A 234 0.18 12.68 -7.28
N LEU A 235 0.04 13.34 -6.12
CA LEU A 235 -1.24 13.48 -5.40
C LEU A 235 -2.30 14.21 -6.23
N ASP A 236 -1.91 15.20 -7.04
CA ASP A 236 -2.80 15.92 -7.95
C ASP A 236 -3.26 15.07 -9.14
N MET A 237 -2.40 14.16 -9.60
CA MET A 237 -2.76 13.17 -10.63
C MET A 237 -3.74 12.10 -10.12
N GLY A 238 -3.88 11.97 -8.80
CA GLY A 238 -4.95 11.19 -8.18
C GLY A 238 -4.54 9.86 -7.56
N ILE A 239 -3.25 9.65 -7.26
CA ILE A 239 -2.81 8.46 -6.48
C ILE A 239 -3.60 8.35 -5.16
N ASP A 240 -3.70 7.12 -4.66
CA ASP A 240 -4.47 6.77 -3.46
C ASP A 240 -3.58 6.27 -2.32
N GLY A 241 -2.31 6.00 -2.60
CA GLY A 241 -1.33 5.70 -1.58
C GLY A 241 0.11 5.84 -2.05
N ILE A 242 1.03 5.79 -1.10
CA ILE A 242 2.46 5.92 -1.36
C ILE A 242 3.19 4.80 -0.62
N ARG A 243 3.97 3.99 -1.34
CA ARG A 243 5.00 3.14 -0.75
C ARG A 243 6.30 3.92 -0.75
N VAL A 244 6.92 4.12 0.41
CA VAL A 244 8.16 4.89 0.55
C VAL A 244 9.34 3.93 0.70
N ASP A 245 10.27 3.99 -0.24
CA ASP A 245 11.49 3.19 -0.23
C ASP A 245 12.46 3.62 0.86
N ALA A 246 13.22 2.66 1.40
CA ALA A 246 14.41 2.92 2.21
C ALA A 246 14.21 3.90 3.39
N VAL A 247 13.07 3.86 4.10
CA VAL A 247 12.77 4.84 5.17
C VAL A 247 13.74 4.80 6.34
N LYS A 248 14.48 3.68 6.51
CA LYS A 248 15.56 3.55 7.49
C LYS A 248 16.76 4.49 7.20
N HIS A 249 16.90 4.96 5.97
CA HIS A 249 18.05 5.71 5.46
C HIS A 249 17.83 7.22 5.41
N MET A 250 16.72 7.73 5.95
CA MET A 250 16.42 9.17 5.93
C MET A 250 16.17 9.72 7.34
N PRO A 251 16.44 11.01 7.60
CA PRO A 251 16.17 11.59 8.91
C PRO A 251 14.69 11.52 9.28
N MET A 252 14.36 10.86 10.39
CA MET A 252 12.98 10.69 10.86
C MET A 252 12.23 12.03 11.00
N GLY A 253 12.90 13.08 11.48
CA GLY A 253 12.31 14.40 11.62
C GLY A 253 11.86 15.01 10.28
N TRP A 254 12.66 14.81 9.22
CA TRP A 254 12.28 15.24 7.87
C TRP A 254 11.10 14.42 7.35
N GLN A 255 11.14 13.09 7.49
CA GLN A 255 10.06 12.20 7.06
C GLN A 255 8.73 12.54 7.73
N LYS A 256 8.72 12.82 9.04
CA LYS A 256 7.53 13.27 9.77
C LYS A 256 7.01 14.61 9.26
N ASN A 257 7.89 15.55 8.93
CA ASN A 257 7.50 16.83 8.35
C ASN A 257 6.93 16.68 6.94
N TRP A 258 7.54 15.82 6.12
CA TRP A 258 7.05 15.49 4.78
C TRP A 258 5.66 14.83 4.85
N MET A 259 5.46 13.87 5.75
CA MET A 259 4.14 13.27 6.00
C MET A 259 3.10 14.29 6.47
N SER A 260 3.47 15.19 7.38
CA SER A 260 2.58 16.29 7.79
C SER A 260 2.17 17.16 6.60
N SER A 261 3.06 17.39 5.64
CA SER A 261 2.76 18.15 4.43
C SER A 261 1.82 17.40 3.47
N ILE A 262 1.95 16.07 3.36
CA ILE A 262 1.04 15.22 2.58
C ILE A 262 -0.35 15.22 3.21
N TYR A 263 -0.44 14.95 4.52
CA TYR A 263 -1.72 14.93 5.24
C TYR A 263 -2.41 16.30 5.26
N GLY A 264 -1.65 17.40 5.32
CA GLY A 264 -2.18 18.76 5.23
C GLY A 264 -2.62 19.16 3.82
N TYR A 265 -2.17 18.47 2.78
CA TYR A 265 -2.51 18.76 1.38
C TYR A 265 -3.61 17.85 0.85
N LYS A 266 -3.30 16.55 0.73
CA LYS A 266 -4.18 15.49 0.24
C LYS A 266 -3.82 14.19 0.96
N PRO A 267 -4.50 13.86 2.05
CA PRO A 267 -4.16 12.70 2.87
C PRO A 267 -4.45 11.39 2.12
N VAL A 268 -3.47 10.50 2.11
CA VAL A 268 -3.52 9.17 1.49
C VAL A 268 -2.84 8.16 2.42
N PHE A 269 -3.11 6.88 2.23
CA PHE A 269 -2.40 5.82 2.95
C PHE A 269 -0.93 5.79 2.51
N THR A 270 -0.02 5.88 3.48
CA THR A 270 1.42 5.83 3.22
C THR A 270 2.08 4.78 4.10
N PHE A 271 2.91 3.94 3.48
CA PHE A 271 3.67 2.92 4.18
C PHE A 271 5.12 2.86 3.71
N GLY A 272 6.04 2.72 4.67
CA GLY A 272 7.48 2.72 4.42
C GLY A 272 8.08 1.31 4.38
N GLU A 273 9.21 1.20 3.69
CA GLU A 273 10.12 0.06 3.79
C GLU A 273 11.22 0.33 4.82
N TRP A 274 11.08 -0.24 6.01
CA TRP A 274 12.17 -0.37 6.96
C TRP A 274 12.61 -1.83 6.97
N PHE A 275 13.60 -2.15 6.12
CA PHE A 275 14.03 -3.53 5.94
C PHE A 275 14.57 -4.15 7.24
N LEU A 276 14.07 -5.36 7.55
CA LEU A 276 14.57 -6.20 8.64
C LEU A 276 14.97 -7.57 8.11
N GLY A 277 16.18 -8.01 8.45
CA GLY A 277 16.65 -9.37 8.17
C GLY A 277 15.85 -10.44 8.93
N SER A 278 16.05 -11.71 8.56
CA SER A 278 15.20 -12.88 8.92
C SER A 278 14.96 -13.14 10.41
N SER A 279 15.70 -12.48 11.30
CA SER A 279 15.58 -12.59 12.76
C SER A 279 15.72 -11.24 13.49
N ALA A 280 15.68 -10.13 12.76
CA ALA A 280 15.91 -8.81 13.33
C ALA A 280 14.64 -8.26 13.98
N SER A 281 14.75 -7.90 15.25
CA SER A 281 13.86 -6.95 15.92
C SER A 281 14.65 -5.66 16.15
N ASP A 282 14.07 -4.53 15.81
CA ASP A 282 14.73 -3.23 15.80
C ASP A 282 13.82 -2.22 16.51
N ALA A 283 14.25 -1.68 17.65
CA ALA A 283 13.44 -0.72 18.40
C ALA A 283 13.21 0.57 17.61
N ASP A 284 14.14 0.94 16.72
CA ASP A 284 14.00 2.12 15.87
C ASP A 284 12.93 1.90 14.79
N ASN A 285 12.73 0.66 14.32
CA ASN A 285 11.61 0.30 13.43
C ASN A 285 10.26 0.58 14.11
N THR A 286 10.08 0.07 15.33
CA THR A 286 8.86 0.28 16.11
C THR A 286 8.63 1.77 16.39
N ASN A 287 9.69 2.46 16.84
CA ASN A 287 9.63 3.89 17.09
C ASN A 287 9.22 4.67 15.84
N PHE A 288 9.79 4.32 14.69
CA PHE A 288 9.48 4.94 13.41
C PHE A 288 8.01 4.71 13.01
N ALA A 289 7.53 3.47 13.06
CA ALA A 289 6.13 3.13 12.76
C ALA A 289 5.15 3.97 13.61
N ASN A 290 5.45 4.11 14.90
CA ASN A 290 4.55 4.78 15.85
C ASN A 290 4.58 6.31 15.76
N GLN A 291 5.63 6.91 15.19
CA GLN A 291 5.85 8.36 15.29
C GLN A 291 6.02 9.10 13.96
N SER A 292 6.32 8.39 12.87
CA SER A 292 6.56 8.99 11.55
C SER A 292 5.29 9.48 10.87
N GLY A 293 4.14 8.89 11.22
CA GLY A 293 2.88 9.06 10.50
C GLY A 293 2.74 8.13 9.29
N MET A 294 3.61 7.12 9.15
CA MET A 294 3.52 6.07 8.12
C MET A 294 3.33 4.71 8.78
N SER A 295 2.57 3.84 8.11
CA SER A 295 2.64 2.40 8.37
C SER A 295 3.96 1.82 7.83
N LEU A 296 4.27 0.55 8.11
CA LEU A 296 5.45 -0.12 7.58
C LEU A 296 5.09 -1.46 6.94
N LEU A 297 5.91 -1.89 5.99
CA LEU A 297 5.94 -3.29 5.56
C LEU A 297 6.32 -4.18 6.76
N ASP A 298 5.49 -5.17 7.07
CA ASP A 298 5.69 -6.04 8.22
C ASP A 298 6.69 -7.18 7.92
N PHE A 299 7.96 -6.81 7.93
CA PHE A 299 9.06 -7.77 7.76
C PHE A 299 9.14 -8.80 8.89
N ARG A 300 8.73 -8.45 10.13
CA ARG A 300 8.75 -9.39 11.26
C ARG A 300 7.77 -10.53 11.01
N PHE A 301 6.54 -10.21 10.62
CA PHE A 301 5.54 -11.19 10.23
C PHE A 301 5.99 -12.00 9.00
N ASN A 302 6.47 -11.34 7.94
CA ASN A 302 6.95 -12.02 6.73
C ASN A 302 8.05 -13.05 7.03
N ASN A 303 9.06 -12.65 7.79
CA ASN A 303 10.20 -13.48 8.11
C ASN A 303 9.76 -14.70 8.94
N GLU A 304 8.93 -14.49 9.96
CA GLU A 304 8.51 -15.59 10.83
C GLU A 304 7.60 -16.59 10.13
N VAL A 305 6.66 -16.12 9.29
CA VAL A 305 5.84 -17.00 8.44
C VAL A 305 6.73 -17.86 7.53
N ARG A 306 7.78 -17.28 6.93
CA ARG A 306 8.73 -18.03 6.08
C ARG A 306 9.57 -19.02 6.90
N ASN A 307 10.05 -18.62 8.07
CA ASN A 307 10.80 -19.48 8.97
C ASN A 307 9.98 -20.70 9.38
N VAL A 308 8.68 -20.52 9.67
CA VAL A 308 7.77 -21.61 10.04
C VAL A 308 7.40 -22.49 8.84
N PHE A 309 6.84 -21.92 7.78
CA PHE A 309 6.18 -22.70 6.73
C PHE A 309 7.05 -23.05 5.53
N ARG A 310 8.09 -22.26 5.23
CA ARG A 310 8.99 -22.50 4.09
C ARG A 310 10.28 -23.20 4.54
N ASP A 311 10.93 -22.65 5.55
CA ASP A 311 12.27 -23.09 5.95
C ASP A 311 12.26 -24.15 7.04
N ASN A 312 11.14 -24.29 7.76
CA ASN A 312 10.98 -25.19 8.89
C ASN A 312 12.08 -25.00 9.96
N THR A 313 12.48 -23.74 10.18
CA THR A 313 13.50 -23.30 11.15
C THR A 313 12.88 -22.67 12.40
N SER A 314 11.56 -22.45 12.41
CA SER A 314 10.82 -21.93 13.56
C SER A 314 9.53 -22.74 13.81
N SER A 315 8.75 -22.37 14.82
CA SER A 315 7.55 -23.09 15.26
C SER A 315 6.30 -22.21 15.29
N MET A 316 5.12 -22.83 15.30
CA MET A 316 3.86 -22.10 15.49
C MET A 316 3.82 -21.31 16.81
N VAL A 317 4.51 -21.77 17.86
CA VAL A 317 4.63 -21.06 19.15
C VAL A 317 5.45 -19.78 19.01
N ALA A 318 6.49 -19.80 18.17
CA ALA A 318 7.31 -18.62 17.88
C ALA A 318 6.54 -17.61 17.02
N LEU A 319 5.74 -18.08 16.05
CA LEU A 319 4.83 -17.22 15.28
C LEU A 319 3.80 -16.53 16.18
N ASP A 320 3.17 -17.26 17.09
CA ASP A 320 2.23 -16.70 18.08
C ASP A 320 2.90 -15.67 19.00
N SER A 321 4.12 -15.96 19.47
CA SER A 321 4.92 -15.03 20.27
C SER A 321 5.26 -13.75 19.51
N MET A 322 5.61 -13.87 18.22
CA MET A 322 5.90 -12.73 17.36
C MET A 322 4.64 -11.87 17.14
N ILE A 323 3.49 -12.47 16.83
CA ILE A 323 2.20 -11.76 16.70
C ILE A 323 1.85 -11.04 18.00
N THR A 324 1.96 -11.73 19.14
CA THR A 324 1.68 -11.14 20.46
C THR A 324 2.61 -9.96 20.77
N SER A 325 3.89 -10.08 20.44
CA SER A 325 4.86 -9.00 20.69
C SER A 325 4.60 -7.78 19.81
N THR A 326 4.35 -7.97 18.51
CA THR A 326 4.12 -6.87 17.56
C THR A 326 2.81 -6.14 17.84
N ALA A 327 1.78 -6.84 18.32
CA ALA A 327 0.53 -6.24 18.78
C ALA A 327 0.72 -5.30 19.99
N ALA A 328 1.75 -5.52 20.82
CA ALA A 328 2.08 -4.64 21.94
C ALA A 328 3.04 -3.49 21.53
N ASP A 329 3.89 -3.73 20.53
CA ASP A 329 4.93 -2.79 20.09
C ASP A 329 4.38 -1.66 19.21
N TYR A 330 3.47 -1.97 18.28
CA TYR A 330 2.94 -1.01 17.33
C TYR A 330 1.68 -0.31 17.85
N ALA A 331 1.70 1.02 17.84
CA ALA A 331 0.50 1.84 18.02
C ALA A 331 -0.31 1.75 16.71
N GLN A 332 -1.37 0.94 16.69
CA GLN A 332 -2.19 0.83 15.49
C GLN A 332 -2.95 2.14 15.32
N VAL A 333 -2.68 2.86 14.24
CA VAL A 333 -3.36 4.13 13.92
C VAL A 333 -4.88 3.93 13.75
N ASN A 334 -5.29 2.70 13.46
CA ASN A 334 -6.67 2.21 13.53
C ASN A 334 -6.77 1.08 14.57
N ASP A 335 -6.51 1.35 15.85
CA ASP A 335 -6.81 0.38 16.92
C ASP A 335 -8.26 -0.07 16.73
N GLN A 336 -8.48 -1.31 16.30
CA GLN A 336 -9.79 -1.94 16.25
C GLN A 336 -9.87 -2.98 17.36
N VAL A 337 -11.02 -3.06 18.00
CA VAL A 337 -11.34 -4.08 19.00
C VAL A 337 -12.43 -4.97 18.45
N SER A 338 -12.31 -6.28 18.69
CA SER A 338 -13.35 -7.22 18.28
C SER A 338 -14.54 -7.13 19.23
N VAL A 339 -15.70 -6.73 18.71
CA VAL A 339 -16.94 -6.61 19.46
C VAL A 339 -17.93 -7.62 18.94
N ARG A 340 -18.43 -8.45 19.86
CA ARG A 340 -19.56 -9.33 19.61
C ARG A 340 -20.87 -8.57 19.77
N PHE A 341 -21.60 -8.40 18.69
CA PHE A 341 -22.95 -7.85 18.69
C PHE A 341 -23.95 -9.00 18.79
N VAL A 342 -24.73 -9.03 19.88
CA VAL A 342 -25.74 -10.05 20.17
C VAL A 342 -27.11 -9.40 20.16
N ILE A 343 -28.06 -10.02 19.48
CA ILE A 343 -29.44 -9.58 19.38
C ILE A 343 -30.38 -10.69 19.83
N ASN A 344 -31.08 -10.42 20.94
CA ASN A 344 -32.08 -11.30 21.52
C ASN A 344 -33.46 -11.05 20.89
N ASN A 345 -34.33 -12.06 20.98
CA ASN A 345 -35.75 -11.95 20.63
C ASN A 345 -36.04 -11.60 19.15
N ALA A 346 -35.06 -11.77 18.25
CA ALA A 346 -35.21 -11.50 16.82
C ALA A 346 -35.74 -12.75 16.08
N SER A 347 -37.04 -13.00 16.16
CA SER A 347 -37.67 -14.12 15.44
C SER A 347 -37.67 -13.90 13.92
N THR A 348 -37.41 -14.93 13.13
CA THR A 348 -37.42 -14.88 11.65
C THR A 348 -38.41 -15.90 11.07
N THR A 349 -38.87 -15.67 9.85
CA THR A 349 -39.61 -16.66 9.05
C THR A 349 -38.72 -17.26 7.97
N LEU A 350 -39.15 -18.36 7.34
CA LEU A 350 -38.39 -19.02 6.29
C LEU A 350 -38.05 -18.02 5.15
N GLY A 351 -36.76 -17.88 4.85
CA GLY A 351 -36.24 -16.91 3.86
C GLY A 351 -35.83 -15.56 4.43
N GLN A 352 -36.13 -15.26 5.70
CA GLN A 352 -35.61 -14.09 6.39
C GLN A 352 -34.26 -14.35 7.04
N ASN A 353 -33.32 -13.45 6.79
CA ASN A 353 -32.01 -13.42 7.41
C ASN A 353 -31.82 -12.11 8.19
N LEU A 354 -31.05 -12.15 9.27
CA LEU A 354 -30.79 -11.00 10.14
C LEU A 354 -29.46 -10.35 9.80
N TYR A 355 -29.40 -9.03 9.79
CA TYR A 355 -28.22 -8.23 9.47
C TYR A 355 -28.06 -7.11 10.50
N LEU A 356 -26.87 -6.56 10.60
CA LEU A 356 -26.44 -5.45 11.45
C LEU A 356 -25.84 -4.36 10.56
N SER A 357 -26.13 -3.09 10.88
CA SER A 357 -25.36 -1.96 10.33
C SER A 357 -25.34 -0.77 11.30
N GLY A 358 -24.40 0.16 11.12
CA GLY A 358 -24.14 1.24 12.06
C GLY A 358 -23.28 2.39 11.54
N SER A 359 -22.81 3.22 12.46
CA SER A 359 -22.26 4.56 12.22
C SER A 359 -20.80 4.62 11.76
N VAL A 360 -20.10 3.49 11.77
CA VAL A 360 -18.69 3.40 11.33
C VAL A 360 -18.59 2.51 10.09
N ALA A 361 -17.47 2.60 9.38
CA ALA A 361 -17.24 1.86 8.14
C ALA A 361 -17.31 0.34 8.38
N GLU A 362 -16.77 -0.12 9.50
CA GLU A 362 -16.75 -1.52 9.92
C GLU A 362 -18.14 -2.06 10.27
N LEU A 363 -19.11 -1.18 10.53
CA LEU A 363 -20.53 -1.51 10.67
C LEU A 363 -21.33 -1.16 9.40
N GLY A 364 -20.67 -0.88 8.29
CA GLY A 364 -21.32 -0.69 6.99
C GLY A 364 -21.98 0.67 6.76
N ASN A 365 -21.70 1.70 7.58
CA ASN A 365 -22.21 3.07 7.40
C ASN A 365 -23.73 3.15 7.09
N TRP A 366 -24.54 2.45 7.88
CA TRP A 366 -26.00 2.34 7.75
C TRP A 366 -26.52 1.68 6.46
N SER A 367 -25.66 0.99 5.71
CA SER A 367 -26.04 0.26 4.51
C SER A 367 -26.94 -0.94 4.81
N THR A 368 -27.86 -1.21 3.89
CA THR A 368 -28.68 -2.44 3.83
C THR A 368 -28.29 -3.35 2.67
N GLY A 369 -27.25 -2.93 1.94
CA GLY A 369 -26.66 -3.61 0.80
C GLY A 369 -25.49 -4.51 1.21
N PRO A 370 -24.48 -4.66 0.35
CA PRO A 370 -23.33 -5.55 0.59
C PRO A 370 -22.52 -5.26 1.87
N LEU A 371 -22.54 -4.02 2.36
CA LEU A 371 -21.77 -3.60 3.54
C LEU A 371 -22.44 -3.95 4.87
N ALA A 372 -23.68 -4.43 4.84
CA ALA A 372 -24.38 -4.83 6.05
C ALA A 372 -23.78 -6.13 6.59
N ILE A 373 -23.57 -6.19 7.90
CA ILE A 373 -22.97 -7.33 8.57
C ILE A 373 -24.03 -8.42 8.75
N GLY A 374 -23.95 -9.50 7.97
CA GLY A 374 -24.99 -10.52 7.91
C GLY A 374 -24.73 -11.59 6.85
N PRO A 375 -25.49 -12.72 6.82
CA PRO A 375 -26.66 -13.06 7.65
C PRO A 375 -26.34 -13.72 9.00
N ALA A 376 -26.89 -13.24 10.12
CA ALA A 376 -26.50 -13.63 11.48
C ALA A 376 -26.66 -15.12 11.76
N PHE A 377 -25.88 -15.62 12.72
CA PHE A 377 -25.85 -17.03 13.08
C PHE A 377 -26.23 -17.25 14.55
N ASN A 378 -26.79 -18.43 14.84
CA ASN A 378 -27.43 -18.77 16.11
C ASN A 378 -27.35 -20.27 16.45
N GLN A 379 -26.28 -20.95 16.00
CA GLN A 379 -26.15 -22.41 16.17
C GLN A 379 -24.84 -22.83 16.83
N VAL A 380 -24.02 -21.87 17.26
CA VAL A 380 -22.69 -22.16 17.83
C VAL A 380 -22.61 -21.71 19.28
N ILE A 381 -22.85 -20.42 19.55
CA ILE A 381 -22.73 -19.85 20.90
C ILE A 381 -24.08 -19.50 21.50
N TYR A 382 -24.99 -18.95 20.70
CA TYR A 382 -26.36 -18.61 21.09
C TYR A 382 -27.34 -19.49 20.34
N SER A 383 -28.55 -19.66 20.88
CA SER A 383 -29.64 -20.40 20.27
C SER A 383 -30.73 -19.45 19.75
N TYR A 384 -31.39 -19.83 18.66
CA TYR A 384 -32.58 -19.12 18.16
C TYR A 384 -33.62 -18.86 19.28
N PRO A 385 -34.23 -17.66 19.39
CA PRO A 385 -34.18 -16.51 18.47
C PRO A 385 -33.11 -15.46 18.81
N THR A 386 -32.02 -15.85 19.48
CA THR A 386 -30.85 -15.00 19.71
C THR A 386 -29.81 -15.24 18.63
N TRP A 387 -29.24 -14.15 18.11
CA TRP A 387 -28.25 -14.19 17.03
C TRP A 387 -27.04 -13.33 17.39
N TYR A 388 -25.92 -13.55 16.71
CA TYR A 388 -24.74 -12.74 16.95
C TYR A 388 -23.82 -12.56 15.73
N TYR A 389 -22.90 -11.60 15.88
CA TYR A 389 -21.80 -11.28 15.00
C TYR A 389 -20.58 -10.79 15.75
N ASP A 390 -19.38 -11.18 15.29
CA ASP A 390 -18.14 -10.59 15.76
C ASP A 390 -17.62 -9.62 14.69
N VAL A 391 -17.40 -8.37 15.06
CA VAL A 391 -16.94 -7.31 14.14
C VAL A 391 -15.77 -6.56 14.79
N SER A 392 -14.68 -6.40 14.05
CA SER A 392 -13.59 -5.51 14.46
C SER A 392 -14.01 -4.07 14.19
N VAL A 393 -14.09 -3.23 15.22
CA VAL A 393 -14.58 -1.85 15.17
C VAL A 393 -13.59 -0.92 15.88
N PRO A 394 -13.52 0.39 15.55
CA PRO A 394 -12.53 1.30 16.13
C PRO A 394 -12.59 1.30 17.66
N ALA A 395 -11.44 1.28 18.32
CA ALA A 395 -11.29 1.27 19.77
C ALA A 395 -11.63 2.64 20.38
N GLY A 396 -12.09 2.63 21.63
CA GLY A 396 -12.45 3.86 22.36
C GLY A 396 -13.52 4.73 21.68
N THR A 397 -14.27 4.17 20.73
CA THR A 397 -15.15 4.91 19.82
C THR A 397 -16.60 4.63 20.16
N LYS A 398 -17.41 5.69 20.19
CA LYS A 398 -18.86 5.56 20.34
C LYS A 398 -19.47 5.12 19.01
N LEU A 399 -20.09 3.96 19.00
CA LEU A 399 -20.82 3.39 17.89
C LEU A 399 -22.32 3.63 18.06
N GLU A 400 -23.00 3.80 16.94
CA GLU A 400 -24.44 3.63 16.83
C GLU A 400 -24.73 2.51 15.83
N PHE A 401 -25.73 1.67 16.10
CA PHE A 401 -26.05 0.54 15.24
C PHE A 401 -27.51 0.09 15.37
N LYS A 402 -27.99 -0.65 14.36
CA LYS A 402 -29.30 -1.31 14.34
C LYS A 402 -29.25 -2.64 13.60
N PHE A 403 -30.19 -3.50 13.93
CA PHE A 403 -30.45 -4.75 13.22
C PHE A 403 -31.62 -4.61 12.24
N PHE A 404 -31.57 -5.38 11.17
CA PHE A 404 -32.67 -5.49 10.22
C PHE A 404 -32.80 -6.91 9.67
N LYS A 405 -34.00 -7.25 9.21
CA LYS A 405 -34.31 -8.51 8.52
C LYS A 405 -34.35 -8.28 7.03
N LYS A 406 -33.81 -9.22 6.26
CA LYS A 406 -33.85 -9.23 4.79
C LYS A 406 -34.53 -10.49 4.28
N ASN A 407 -35.51 -10.33 3.40
CA ASN A 407 -36.17 -11.40 2.65
C ASN A 407 -36.21 -11.01 1.16
N GLY A 408 -35.29 -11.56 0.38
CA GLY A 408 -35.04 -11.09 -0.99
C GLY A 408 -34.64 -9.61 -1.00
N SER A 409 -35.41 -8.76 -1.70
CA SER A 409 -35.22 -7.31 -1.73
C SER A 409 -35.93 -6.55 -0.60
N THR A 410 -36.74 -7.24 0.23
CA THR A 410 -37.49 -6.60 1.31
C THR A 410 -36.63 -6.46 2.55
N ILE A 411 -36.54 -5.25 3.09
CA ILE A 411 -35.77 -4.90 4.28
C ILE A 411 -36.72 -4.42 5.38
N THR A 412 -36.54 -4.90 6.60
CA THR A 412 -37.30 -4.46 7.77
C THR A 412 -36.35 -4.22 8.93
N TRP A 413 -36.13 -2.95 9.24
CA TRP A 413 -35.38 -2.53 10.44
C TRP A 413 -36.17 -2.84 11.71
N GLU A 414 -35.47 -3.08 12.80
CA GLU A 414 -36.07 -3.00 14.14
C GLU A 414 -36.60 -1.58 14.40
N ASN A 415 -37.59 -1.45 15.27
CA ASN A 415 -38.19 -0.16 15.61
C ASN A 415 -37.29 0.61 16.60
N GLY A 416 -37.77 1.74 17.12
CA GLY A 416 -37.06 2.50 18.14
C GLY A 416 -35.81 3.25 17.65
N ASN A 417 -35.04 3.76 18.60
CA ASN A 417 -33.82 4.53 18.36
C ASN A 417 -32.64 3.61 18.01
N ASN A 418 -31.55 4.19 17.51
CA ASN A 418 -30.30 3.45 17.33
C ASN A 418 -29.81 2.91 18.68
N HIS A 419 -29.32 1.67 18.70
CA HIS A 419 -28.52 1.19 19.82
C HIS A 419 -27.19 1.95 19.82
N THR A 420 -26.61 2.16 21.00
CA THR A 420 -25.32 2.83 21.13
C THR A 420 -24.38 2.01 22.00
N PHE A 421 -23.10 1.94 21.62
CA PHE A 421 -22.09 1.23 22.38
C PHE A 421 -20.73 1.92 22.22
N THR A 422 -20.04 2.19 23.33
CA THR A 422 -18.67 2.69 23.27
C THR A 422 -17.73 1.49 23.37
N THR A 423 -16.90 1.30 22.35
CA THR A 423 -15.93 0.21 22.30
C THR A 423 -14.85 0.39 23.36
N PRO A 424 -14.31 -0.70 23.92
CA PRO A 424 -13.15 -0.60 24.80
C PRO A 424 -11.96 -0.02 24.04
N THR A 425 -11.00 0.55 24.77
CA THR A 425 -9.75 1.05 24.18
C THR A 425 -8.78 -0.07 23.81
N SER A 426 -9.02 -1.31 24.26
CA SER A 426 -8.26 -2.51 23.88
C SER A 426 -9.05 -3.79 24.21
N GLY A 427 -8.60 -4.95 23.67
CA GLY A 427 -9.20 -6.26 23.96
C GLY A 427 -10.45 -6.58 23.15
N THR A 428 -11.36 -7.36 23.75
CA THR A 428 -12.65 -7.75 23.12
C THR A 428 -13.82 -7.30 23.96
N ALA A 429 -14.98 -7.05 23.35
CA ALA A 429 -16.21 -6.79 24.08
C ALA A 429 -17.40 -7.58 23.53
N THR A 430 -18.49 -7.58 24.28
CA THR A 430 -19.79 -8.08 23.83
C THR A 430 -20.84 -7.05 24.17
N VAL A 431 -21.66 -6.68 23.19
CA VAL A 431 -22.85 -5.86 23.37
C VAL A 431 -24.07 -6.71 23.07
N THR A 432 -24.98 -6.80 24.03
CA THR A 432 -26.21 -7.57 23.91
C THR A 432 -27.39 -6.63 24.01
N VAL A 433 -28.28 -6.69 23.01
CA VAL A 433 -29.50 -5.90 22.94
C VAL A 433 -30.70 -6.77 22.58
N ASP A 434 -31.91 -6.26 22.80
CA ASP A 434 -33.16 -6.90 22.38
C ASP A 434 -33.68 -6.28 21.10
N TRP A 435 -34.34 -7.08 20.25
CA TRP A 435 -35.04 -6.60 19.07
C TRP A 435 -36.16 -5.63 19.44
N GLN A 436 -36.13 -4.42 18.87
CA GLN A 436 -37.04 -3.31 19.17
C GLN A 436 -38.27 -3.23 18.26
#